data_AF-K0IKD4-F1
#
_entry.id   AF-K0IKD4-F1
#
_cell.length_a   1.000
_cell.length_b   1.000
_cell.length_c   1.000
_cell.angle_alpha   90.00
_cell.angle_beta   90.00
_cell.angle_gamma   90.00
#
_symmetry.space_group_name_H-M   'P 1'
#
loop_
_entity.id
_entity.type
_entity.pdbx_description
1 polymer ?
#
loop_
_entity_poly.entity_id
_entity_poly.type
_entity_poly.pdbx_seq_one_letter_code
_entity_poly.pdbx_strand_id
1 'polypeptide(L)'
;MCYGLGYTWQYIGETLRQRAITFANSNNDFARGLGVGLGFLYSYSKNELDHDSYKHIFKMDPNFRRGLGIGMGRAYKYLSEDTQLQALRISEEDVEFAIGFGEGMGRVYPHLENSQKKLVMSYINDGDSGFSRGLGIGFGSAFSYFEDKVKKGILSHIRHNGQLSLGLGSGLAAHISYLSELEAFKIFELARSNSLLATGLEEGCGTMFPYLSQVTKDCYLPR
;
A
#
# COMPACT_ATOMS: atom_id res chain seq x y z
N MET A 1 11.49 10.37 2.57
CA MET A 1 10.32 10.59 3.44
C MET A 1 9.81 12.01 3.18
N CYS A 2 8.84 12.19 2.27
CA CYS A 2 8.38 13.51 1.79
C CYS A 2 6.91 13.83 2.16
N TYR A 3 6.32 13.03 3.04
CA TYR A 3 4.91 13.18 3.46
C TYR A 3 4.60 14.53 4.11
N GLY A 4 5.58 15.11 4.82
CA GLY A 4 5.41 16.33 5.62
C GLY A 4 4.87 17.51 4.82
N LEU A 5 5.26 17.65 3.55
CA LEU A 5 4.82 18.77 2.72
C LEU A 5 3.36 18.63 2.26
N GLY A 6 2.85 17.40 2.10
CA GLY A 6 1.44 17.18 1.85
C GLY A 6 0.56 17.52 3.06
N TYR A 7 1.05 17.28 4.28
CA TYR A 7 0.33 17.65 5.52
C TYR A 7 0.25 19.15 5.74
N THR A 8 1.24 19.91 5.26
CA THR A 8 1.29 21.37 5.41
C THR A 8 0.84 22.12 4.16
N TRP A 9 0.31 21.42 3.15
CA TRP A 9 -0.01 21.99 1.83
C TRP A 9 -0.86 23.26 1.90
N GLN A 10 -1.88 23.26 2.77
CA GLN A 10 -2.78 24.39 2.95
C GLN A 10 -2.10 25.63 3.54
N TYR A 11 -1.00 25.45 4.27
CA TYR A 11 -0.31 26.52 4.98
C TYR A 11 0.89 27.08 4.22
N ILE A 12 1.31 26.43 3.14
CA ILE A 12 2.43 26.89 2.31
C ILE A 12 1.94 27.79 1.18
N GLY A 13 2.70 28.86 0.89
CA GLY A 13 2.37 29.80 -0.17
C GLY A 13 2.60 29.26 -1.58
N GLU A 14 1.97 29.90 -2.57
CA GLU A 14 1.93 29.46 -3.97
C GLU A 14 3.33 29.16 -4.56
N THR A 15 4.32 30.02 -4.29
CA THR A 15 5.70 29.81 -4.76
C THR A 15 6.29 28.48 -4.32
N LEU A 16 6.02 28.05 -3.07
CA LEU A 16 6.51 26.78 -2.55
C LEU A 16 5.72 25.60 -3.12
N ARG A 17 4.40 25.75 -3.29
CA ARG A 17 3.55 24.75 -3.97
C ARG A 17 4.07 24.49 -5.38
N GLN A 18 4.32 25.53 -6.18
CA GLN A 18 4.85 25.40 -7.55
C GLN A 18 6.21 24.70 -7.61
N ARG A 19 7.11 25.01 -6.67
CA ARG A 19 8.41 24.31 -6.56
C ARG A 19 8.22 22.83 -6.21
N ALA A 20 7.33 22.53 -5.27
CA ALA A 20 7.01 21.15 -4.90
C ALA A 20 6.44 20.35 -6.09
N ILE A 21 5.52 20.96 -6.86
CA ILE A 21 4.96 20.37 -8.09
C ILE A 21 6.06 20.13 -9.12
N THR A 22 6.91 21.13 -9.37
CA THR A 22 8.04 20.99 -10.31
C THR A 22 8.98 19.86 -9.90
N PHE A 23 9.23 19.72 -8.59
CA PHE A 23 10.08 18.66 -8.07
C PHE A 23 9.39 17.29 -8.13
N ALA A 24 8.08 17.20 -7.86
CA ALA A 24 7.29 15.99 -8.02
C ALA A 24 7.36 15.44 -9.46
N ASN A 25 7.29 16.31 -10.48
CA ASN A 25 7.40 15.90 -11.89
C ASN A 25 8.71 15.20 -12.25
N SER A 26 9.79 15.40 -11.49
CA SER A 26 11.11 14.82 -11.76
C SER A 26 11.55 13.81 -10.69
N ASN A 27 10.74 13.57 -9.66
CA ASN A 27 11.09 12.69 -8.54
C ASN A 27 9.89 11.86 -8.08
N ASN A 28 9.87 10.59 -8.51
CA ASN A 28 8.79 9.63 -8.23
C ASN A 28 8.53 9.46 -6.72
N ASP A 29 9.57 9.39 -5.90
CA ASP A 29 9.44 9.23 -4.45
C ASP A 29 8.83 10.46 -3.79
N PHE A 30 9.20 11.65 -4.29
CA PHE A 30 8.60 12.89 -3.84
C PHE A 30 7.13 13.00 -4.27
N ALA A 31 6.81 12.70 -5.54
CA ALA A 31 5.43 12.67 -6.04
C ALA A 31 4.55 11.74 -5.21
N ARG A 32 5.01 10.52 -4.95
CA ARG A 32 4.35 9.56 -4.07
C ARG A 32 4.18 10.09 -2.65
N GLY A 33 5.23 10.67 -2.07
CA GLY A 33 5.20 11.24 -0.72
C GLY A 33 4.20 12.40 -0.60
N LEU A 34 4.16 13.29 -1.59
CA LEU A 34 3.21 14.39 -1.66
C LEU A 34 1.77 13.86 -1.76
N GLY A 35 1.54 12.87 -2.63
CA GLY A 35 0.26 12.19 -2.76
C GLY A 35 -0.23 11.59 -1.45
N VAL A 36 0.63 10.90 -0.69
CA VAL A 36 0.28 10.34 0.62
C VAL A 36 -0.20 11.42 1.59
N GLY A 37 0.52 12.54 1.70
CA GLY A 37 0.12 13.61 2.63
C GLY A 37 -1.20 14.26 2.22
N LEU A 38 -1.39 14.55 0.93
CA LEU A 38 -2.63 15.13 0.42
C LEU A 38 -3.81 14.17 0.52
N GLY A 39 -3.60 12.87 0.29
CA GLY A 39 -4.63 11.84 0.40
C GLY A 39 -5.04 11.57 1.84
N PHE A 40 -4.11 11.67 2.79
CA PHE A 40 -4.45 11.57 4.22
C PHE A 40 -5.35 12.73 4.67
N LEU A 41 -5.11 13.92 4.11
CA LEU A 41 -5.93 15.12 4.34
C LEU A 41 -6.96 15.36 3.23
N TYR A 42 -7.43 14.31 2.54
CA TYR A 42 -8.25 14.46 1.33
C TYR A 42 -9.46 15.38 1.51
N SER A 43 -10.19 15.24 2.63
CA SER A 43 -11.36 16.07 2.94
C SER A 43 -11.05 17.57 2.98
N TYR A 44 -9.80 17.93 3.27
CA TYR A 44 -9.32 19.31 3.31
C TYR A 44 -8.65 19.72 1.99
N SER A 45 -8.05 18.79 1.26
CA SER A 45 -7.31 19.07 0.02
C SER A 45 -8.14 18.89 -1.26
N LYS A 46 -9.37 18.39 -1.20
CA LYS A 46 -10.21 18.09 -2.38
C LYS A 46 -10.28 19.25 -3.38
N ASN A 47 -10.53 20.48 -2.92
CA ASN A 47 -10.62 21.65 -3.79
C ASN A 47 -9.28 22.01 -4.45
N GLU A 48 -8.16 21.70 -3.79
CA GLU A 48 -6.81 21.91 -4.34
C GLU A 48 -6.49 20.86 -5.40
N LEU A 49 -7.00 19.63 -5.24
CA LEU A 49 -6.81 18.53 -6.20
C LEU A 49 -7.49 18.78 -7.56
N ASP A 50 -8.51 19.63 -7.60
CA ASP A 50 -9.19 20.05 -8.82
C ASP A 50 -8.63 21.35 -9.41
N HIS A 51 -7.59 21.95 -8.79
CA HIS A 51 -7.01 23.20 -9.26
C HIS A 51 -6.25 23.02 -10.58
N ASP A 52 -6.51 23.90 -11.56
CA ASP A 52 -5.96 23.80 -12.92
C ASP A 52 -4.44 23.74 -12.98
N SER A 53 -3.76 24.43 -12.06
CA SER A 53 -2.29 24.46 -11.98
C SER A 53 -1.65 23.11 -11.62
N TYR A 54 -2.41 22.19 -11.04
CA TYR A 54 -1.87 20.96 -10.44
C TYR A 54 -2.52 19.69 -10.98
N LYS A 55 -3.65 19.83 -11.71
CA LYS A 55 -4.41 18.71 -12.26
C LYS A 55 -3.57 17.74 -13.08
N HIS A 56 -2.49 18.18 -13.72
CA HIS A 56 -1.62 17.29 -14.50
C HIS A 56 -0.88 16.29 -13.60
N ILE A 57 -0.35 16.71 -12.45
CA ILE A 57 0.27 15.77 -11.49
C ILE A 57 -0.80 14.85 -10.93
N PHE A 58 -1.92 15.44 -10.49
CA PHE A 58 -2.97 14.70 -9.82
C PHE A 58 -3.64 13.65 -10.71
N LYS A 59 -3.77 13.92 -12.01
CA LYS A 59 -4.43 13.01 -12.96
C LYS A 59 -3.47 12.16 -13.77
N MET A 60 -2.22 12.58 -13.99
CA MET A 60 -1.31 11.90 -14.92
C MET A 60 -0.13 11.20 -14.26
N ASP A 61 0.32 11.64 -13.07
CA ASP A 61 1.47 10.99 -12.41
C ASP A 61 1.04 9.72 -11.64
N PRO A 62 1.49 8.53 -12.06
CA PRO A 62 1.11 7.27 -11.40
C PRO A 62 1.61 7.18 -9.95
N ASN A 63 2.79 7.72 -9.65
CA ASN A 63 3.36 7.68 -8.30
C ASN A 63 2.57 8.57 -7.35
N PHE A 64 2.16 9.75 -7.83
CA PHE A 64 1.27 10.62 -7.10
C PHE A 64 -0.06 9.94 -6.80
N ARG A 65 -0.73 9.37 -7.81
CA ARG A 65 -2.05 8.71 -7.65
C ARG A 65 -1.97 7.53 -6.69
N ARG A 66 -0.91 6.72 -6.79
CA ARG A 66 -0.61 5.68 -5.81
C ARG A 66 -0.40 6.24 -4.41
N GLY A 67 0.35 7.33 -4.28
CA GLY A 67 0.52 8.03 -3.01
C GLY A 67 -0.81 8.50 -2.43
N LEU A 68 -1.65 9.13 -3.25
CA LEU A 68 -2.99 9.61 -2.88
C LEU A 68 -3.85 8.47 -2.33
N GLY A 69 -3.87 7.33 -3.04
CA GLY A 69 -4.54 6.11 -2.59
C GLY A 69 -4.03 5.67 -1.21
N ILE A 70 -2.72 5.57 -0.99
CA ILE A 70 -2.13 5.19 0.31
C ILE A 70 -2.60 6.14 1.42
N GLY A 71 -2.57 7.45 1.16
CA GLY A 71 -3.02 8.46 2.10
C GLY A 71 -4.48 8.27 2.50
N MET A 72 -5.37 8.16 1.50
CA MET A 72 -6.81 7.95 1.72
C MET A 72 -7.09 6.61 2.41
N GLY A 73 -6.38 5.54 2.04
CA GLY A 73 -6.55 4.21 2.64
C GLY A 73 -6.16 4.19 4.13
N ARG A 74 -5.09 4.92 4.50
CA ARG A 74 -4.70 5.10 5.91
C ARG A 74 -5.70 5.95 6.69
N ALA A 75 -6.27 6.95 6.05
CA ALA A 75 -7.26 7.83 6.64
C ALA A 75 -8.69 7.26 6.61
N TYR A 76 -8.92 6.10 5.97
CA TYR A 76 -10.25 5.60 5.60
C TYR A 76 -11.29 5.67 6.72
N LYS A 77 -10.91 5.24 7.94
CA LYS A 77 -11.78 5.26 9.12
C LYS A 77 -12.31 6.66 9.48
N TYR A 78 -11.58 7.71 9.13
CA TYR A 78 -11.89 9.11 9.44
C TYR A 78 -12.50 9.86 8.26
N LEU A 79 -12.59 9.24 7.08
CA LEU A 79 -13.22 9.85 5.90
C LEU A 79 -14.75 9.84 6.05
N SER A 80 -15.41 10.86 5.51
CA SER A 80 -16.87 10.85 5.40
C SER A 80 -17.33 9.72 4.48
N GLU A 81 -18.58 9.26 4.65
CA GLU A 81 -19.15 8.20 3.81
C GLU A 81 -19.07 8.52 2.31
N ASP A 82 -19.39 9.76 1.92
CA ASP A 82 -19.24 10.23 0.54
C ASP A 82 -17.80 10.11 0.02
N THR A 83 -16.81 10.42 0.88
CA THR A 83 -15.40 10.34 0.51
C THR A 83 -14.93 8.89 0.43
N GLN A 84 -15.43 8.01 1.30
CA GLN A 84 -15.17 6.58 1.23
C GLN A 84 -15.71 6.00 -0.08
N LEU A 85 -16.97 6.31 -0.43
CA LEU A 85 -17.57 5.89 -1.70
C LEU A 85 -16.82 6.45 -2.90
N GLN A 86 -16.37 7.70 -2.84
CA GLN A 86 -15.55 8.29 -3.89
C GLN A 86 -14.21 7.56 -4.05
N ALA A 87 -13.54 7.21 -2.94
CA ALA A 87 -12.29 6.45 -2.99
C ALA A 87 -12.47 5.09 -3.65
N LEU A 88 -13.55 4.37 -3.32
CA LEU A 88 -13.88 3.07 -3.92
C LEU A 88 -14.12 3.18 -5.43
N ARG A 89 -14.84 4.22 -5.87
CA ARG A 89 -15.03 4.48 -7.31
C ARG A 89 -13.70 4.78 -8.02
N ILE A 90 -12.85 5.62 -7.42
CA ILE A 90 -11.54 5.91 -8.02
C ILE A 90 -10.69 4.65 -8.10
N SER A 91 -10.74 3.74 -7.12
CA SER A 91 -10.01 2.46 -7.20
C SER A 91 -10.50 1.55 -8.34
N GLU A 92 -11.79 1.60 -8.69
CA GLU A 92 -12.30 0.82 -9.83
C GLU A 92 -11.80 1.36 -11.18
N GLU A 93 -11.48 2.65 -11.26
CA GLU A 93 -11.10 3.34 -12.51
C GLU A 93 -9.58 3.52 -12.65
N ASP A 94 -8.82 3.56 -11.55
CA ASP A 94 -7.40 3.88 -11.53
C ASP A 94 -6.59 2.84 -10.77
N VAL A 95 -5.84 2.02 -11.52
CA VAL A 95 -5.04 0.91 -10.96
C VAL A 95 -3.97 1.38 -9.97
N GLU A 96 -3.35 2.53 -10.18
CA GLU A 96 -2.28 3.02 -9.30
C GLU A 96 -2.87 3.53 -7.99
N PHE A 97 -3.98 4.27 -8.08
CA PHE A 97 -4.77 4.64 -6.91
C PHE A 97 -5.26 3.39 -6.17
N ALA A 98 -5.79 2.38 -6.87
CA ALA A 98 -6.29 1.15 -6.27
C ALA A 98 -5.20 0.40 -5.48
N ILE A 99 -4.02 0.22 -6.09
CA ILE A 99 -2.85 -0.35 -5.40
C ILE A 99 -2.50 0.47 -4.18
N GLY A 100 -2.45 1.80 -4.31
CA GLY A 100 -2.17 2.66 -3.17
C GLY A 100 -3.21 2.55 -2.05
N PHE A 101 -4.48 2.58 -2.41
CA PHE A 101 -5.62 2.56 -1.52
C PHE A 101 -5.69 1.25 -0.74
N GLY A 102 -5.58 0.11 -1.44
CA GLY A 102 -5.44 -1.20 -0.81
C GLY A 102 -4.24 -1.26 0.13
N GLU A 103 -3.08 -0.73 -0.25
CA GLU A 103 -1.88 -0.69 0.59
C GLU A 103 -2.10 0.12 1.88
N GLY A 104 -2.75 1.28 1.76
CA GLY A 104 -3.12 2.12 2.90
C GLY A 104 -4.07 1.38 3.85
N MET A 105 -5.13 0.77 3.32
CA MET A 105 -6.12 0.03 4.11
C MET A 105 -5.53 -1.21 4.77
N GLY A 106 -4.67 -1.96 4.06
CA GLY A 106 -4.01 -3.15 4.59
C GLY A 106 -3.12 -2.85 5.79
N ARG A 107 -2.40 -1.72 5.77
CA ARG A 107 -1.57 -1.27 6.90
C ARG A 107 -2.39 -0.93 8.15
N VAL A 108 -3.58 -0.35 7.98
CA VAL A 108 -4.44 0.07 9.11
C VAL A 108 -5.52 -0.96 9.45
N TYR A 109 -5.54 -2.11 8.77
CA TYR A 109 -6.58 -3.13 8.88
C TYR A 109 -6.91 -3.53 10.33
N PRO A 110 -5.96 -3.72 11.26
CA PRO A 110 -6.29 -4.06 12.65
C PRO A 110 -7.19 -3.02 13.33
N HIS A 111 -7.03 -1.74 12.97
CA HIS A 111 -7.72 -0.61 13.56
C HIS A 111 -9.08 -0.29 12.91
N LEU A 112 -9.40 -0.99 11.82
CA LEU A 112 -10.70 -0.88 11.15
C LEU A 112 -11.80 -1.55 11.97
N GLU A 113 -13.02 -1.01 11.83
CA GLU A 113 -14.23 -1.57 12.41
C GLU A 113 -14.66 -2.85 11.68
N ASN A 114 -15.52 -3.66 12.30
CA ASN A 114 -15.93 -4.94 11.73
C ASN A 114 -16.63 -4.80 10.36
N SER A 115 -17.44 -3.75 10.16
CA SER A 115 -18.06 -3.44 8.88
C SER A 115 -17.02 -3.13 7.80
N GLN A 116 -16.03 -2.29 8.13
CA GLN A 116 -14.92 -1.92 7.24
C GLN A 116 -14.01 -3.10 6.91
N LYS A 117 -13.73 -3.98 7.89
CA LYS A 117 -12.97 -5.21 7.67
C LYS A 117 -13.69 -6.16 6.71
N LYS A 118 -15.01 -6.31 6.85
CA LYS A 118 -15.83 -7.11 5.92
C LYS A 118 -15.79 -6.54 4.51
N LEU A 119 -15.89 -5.22 4.37
CA LEU A 119 -15.76 -4.54 3.07
C LEU A 119 -14.39 -4.82 2.44
N VAL A 120 -13.29 -4.57 3.16
CA VAL A 120 -11.93 -4.87 2.66
C VAL A 120 -11.80 -6.32 2.18
N MET A 121 -12.37 -7.26 2.93
CA MET A 121 -12.33 -8.68 2.59
C MET A 121 -13.24 -9.04 1.40
N SER A 122 -14.30 -8.29 1.09
CA SER A 122 -15.12 -8.52 -0.11
C SER A 122 -14.34 -8.18 -1.37
N TYR A 123 -13.59 -7.07 -1.37
CA TYR A 123 -12.77 -6.65 -2.52
C TYR A 123 -11.66 -7.66 -2.89
N ILE A 124 -11.22 -8.51 -1.96
CA ILE A 124 -10.32 -9.63 -2.27
C ILE A 124 -11.01 -10.66 -3.18
N ASN A 125 -12.31 -10.88 -2.99
CA ASN A 125 -13.07 -11.89 -3.73
C ASN A 125 -13.63 -11.34 -5.04
N ASP A 126 -13.86 -10.02 -5.12
CA ASP A 126 -14.51 -9.35 -6.25
C ASP A 126 -13.57 -9.09 -7.44
N GLY A 127 -12.26 -9.33 -7.27
CA GLY A 127 -11.31 -9.41 -8.40
C GLY A 127 -10.69 -8.08 -8.84
N ASP A 128 -10.82 -6.99 -8.07
CA ASP A 128 -10.02 -5.78 -8.30
C ASP A 128 -8.53 -6.12 -8.10
N SER A 129 -7.85 -6.30 -9.22
CA SER A 129 -6.44 -6.69 -9.28
C SER A 129 -5.51 -5.67 -8.62
N GLY A 130 -5.81 -4.37 -8.76
CA GLY A 130 -5.00 -3.29 -8.21
C GLY A 130 -5.19 -3.20 -6.70
N PHE A 131 -6.43 -3.12 -6.24
CA PHE A 131 -6.76 -3.07 -4.81
C PHE A 131 -6.23 -4.30 -4.08
N SER A 132 -6.42 -5.50 -4.64
CA SER A 132 -5.93 -6.76 -4.05
C SER A 132 -4.41 -6.77 -3.91
N ARG A 133 -3.68 -6.34 -4.95
CA ARG A 133 -2.22 -6.22 -4.90
C ARG A 133 -1.80 -5.23 -3.82
N GLY A 134 -2.42 -4.06 -3.80
CA GLY A 134 -2.22 -3.05 -2.77
C GLY A 134 -2.41 -3.61 -1.37
N LEU A 135 -3.56 -4.25 -1.14
CA LEU A 135 -3.93 -4.82 0.15
C LEU A 135 -2.91 -5.87 0.62
N GLY A 136 -2.42 -6.70 -0.30
CA GLY A 136 -1.33 -7.63 -0.05
C GLY A 136 -0.08 -6.90 0.47
N ILE A 137 0.37 -5.86 -0.23
CA ILE A 137 1.53 -5.05 0.18
C ILE A 137 1.31 -4.48 1.59
N GLY A 138 0.12 -3.92 1.84
CA GLY A 138 -0.25 -3.36 3.12
C GLY A 138 -0.20 -4.40 4.25
N PHE A 139 -0.83 -5.55 4.04
CA PHE A 139 -0.79 -6.68 4.97
C PHE A 139 0.62 -7.18 5.23
N GLY A 140 1.43 -7.35 4.19
CA GLY A 140 2.81 -7.84 4.32
C GLY A 140 3.66 -6.88 5.14
N SER A 141 3.50 -5.58 4.90
CA SER A 141 4.27 -4.54 5.61
C SER A 141 3.93 -4.40 7.09
N ALA A 142 2.73 -4.82 7.50
CA ALA A 142 2.25 -4.78 8.88
C ALA A 142 2.14 -6.18 9.52
N PHE A 143 2.58 -7.22 8.81
CA PHE A 143 2.26 -8.61 9.14
C PHE A 143 2.72 -9.01 10.54
N SER A 144 3.95 -8.64 10.92
CA SER A 144 4.53 -8.95 12.23
C SER A 144 3.66 -8.46 13.40
N TYR A 145 2.96 -7.34 13.22
CA TYR A 145 2.13 -6.70 14.24
C TYR A 145 0.70 -7.27 14.32
N PHE A 146 0.30 -8.14 13.40
CA PHE A 146 -1.04 -8.70 13.40
C PHE A 146 -1.19 -9.84 14.41
N GLU A 147 -2.38 -9.95 14.99
CA GLU A 147 -2.77 -11.12 15.77
C GLU A 147 -2.81 -12.37 14.90
N ASP A 148 -2.51 -13.54 15.49
CA ASP A 148 -2.49 -14.83 14.79
C ASP A 148 -3.76 -15.15 14.00
N LYS A 149 -4.93 -14.74 14.54
CA LYS A 149 -6.21 -14.93 13.86
C LYS A 149 -6.26 -14.15 12.54
N VAL A 150 -5.76 -12.91 12.54
CA VAL A 150 -5.70 -12.07 11.34
C VAL A 150 -4.69 -12.61 10.35
N LYS A 151 -3.48 -13.00 10.82
CA LYS A 151 -2.44 -13.64 10.00
C LYS A 151 -2.99 -14.87 9.28
N LYS A 152 -3.63 -15.80 10.00
CA LYS A 152 -4.25 -17.00 9.44
C LYS A 152 -5.33 -16.67 8.41
N GLY A 153 -6.16 -15.66 8.68
CA GLY A 153 -7.17 -15.18 7.74
C GLY A 153 -6.55 -14.73 6.42
N ILE A 154 -5.56 -13.84 6.47
CA ILE A 154 -4.84 -13.33 5.29
C ILE A 154 -4.23 -14.48 4.48
N LEU A 155 -3.51 -15.40 5.15
CA LEU A 155 -2.85 -16.54 4.51
C LEU A 155 -3.83 -17.55 3.90
N SER A 156 -5.10 -17.56 4.32
CA SER A 156 -6.13 -18.41 3.70
C SER A 156 -6.60 -17.86 2.35
N HIS A 157 -6.54 -16.55 2.14
CA HIS A 157 -7.01 -15.89 0.92
C HIS A 157 -5.98 -15.88 -0.22
N ILE A 158 -4.68 -15.93 0.08
CA ILE A 158 -3.62 -15.86 -0.96
C ILE A 158 -3.62 -17.05 -1.93
N ARG A 159 -4.32 -18.15 -1.59
CA ARG A 159 -4.51 -19.30 -2.49
C ARG A 159 -5.50 -19.05 -3.61
N HIS A 160 -6.39 -18.07 -3.42
CA HIS A 160 -7.50 -17.78 -4.33
C HIS A 160 -7.36 -16.42 -5.01
N ASN A 161 -6.44 -15.57 -4.53
CA ASN A 161 -6.16 -14.27 -5.13
C ASN A 161 -4.66 -14.10 -5.37
N GLY A 162 -4.27 -14.22 -6.64
CA GLY A 162 -2.87 -14.13 -7.05
C GLY A 162 -2.26 -12.74 -6.85
N GLN A 163 -3.03 -11.68 -7.03
CA GLN A 163 -2.56 -10.30 -6.84
C GLN A 163 -2.34 -9.99 -5.36
N LEU A 164 -3.25 -10.43 -4.49
CA LEU A 164 -3.05 -10.40 -3.04
C LEU A 164 -1.79 -11.16 -2.64
N SER A 165 -1.59 -12.34 -3.21
CA SER A 165 -0.40 -13.17 -2.95
C SER A 165 0.90 -12.47 -3.34
N LEU A 166 0.94 -11.92 -4.56
CA LEU A 166 2.06 -11.15 -5.08
C LEU A 166 2.36 -9.95 -4.18
N GLY A 167 1.34 -9.14 -3.88
CA GLY A 167 1.48 -7.99 -3.00
C GLY A 167 1.94 -8.37 -1.59
N LEU A 168 1.39 -9.45 -1.02
CA LEU A 168 1.78 -9.94 0.31
C LEU A 168 3.26 -10.30 0.34
N GLY A 169 3.75 -10.98 -0.69
CA GLY A 169 5.17 -11.31 -0.82
C GLY A 169 6.03 -10.04 -0.82
N SER A 170 5.69 -9.05 -1.66
CA SER A 170 6.45 -7.79 -1.74
C SER A 170 6.46 -7.04 -0.42
N GLY A 171 5.31 -6.98 0.27
CA GLY A 171 5.19 -6.33 1.59
C GLY A 171 5.98 -7.05 2.67
N LEU A 172 5.92 -8.39 2.72
CA LEU A 172 6.65 -9.21 3.69
C LEU A 172 8.16 -9.08 3.48
N ALA A 173 8.64 -9.11 2.24
CA ALA A 173 10.06 -9.03 1.94
C ALA A 173 10.71 -7.72 2.42
N ALA A 174 9.99 -6.59 2.31
CA ALA A 174 10.45 -5.30 2.85
C ALA A 174 10.52 -5.26 4.39
N HIS A 175 9.85 -6.20 5.08
CA HIS A 175 9.72 -6.24 6.55
C HIS A 175 10.11 -7.60 7.15
N ILE A 176 10.79 -8.46 6.40
CA ILE A 176 11.03 -9.85 6.77
C ILE A 176 11.92 -9.97 8.02
N SER A 177 12.78 -8.98 8.25
CA SER A 177 13.62 -8.87 9.45
C SER A 177 12.83 -8.68 10.76
N TYR A 178 11.54 -8.34 10.67
CA TYR A 178 10.64 -8.20 11.81
C TYR A 178 9.80 -9.44 12.08
N LEU A 179 9.88 -10.47 11.24
CA LEU A 179 9.23 -11.75 11.48
C LEU A 179 10.09 -12.60 12.43
N SER A 180 9.43 -13.40 13.28
CA SER A 180 10.14 -14.48 13.97
C SER A 180 10.63 -15.54 12.97
N GLU A 181 11.66 -16.29 13.33
CA GLU A 181 12.19 -17.36 12.46
C GLU A 181 11.10 -18.38 12.07
N LEU A 182 10.21 -18.71 13.00
CA LEU A 182 9.09 -19.62 12.75
C LEU A 182 8.10 -19.04 11.74
N GLU A 183 7.82 -17.73 11.80
CA GLU A 183 6.94 -17.06 10.83
C GLU A 183 7.60 -16.98 9.46
N ALA A 184 8.86 -16.57 9.40
CA ALA A 184 9.62 -16.53 8.15
C ALA A 184 9.65 -17.91 7.48
N PHE A 185 9.96 -18.98 8.24
CA PHE A 185 9.94 -20.35 7.74
C PHE A 185 8.58 -20.75 7.17
N LYS A 186 7.48 -20.46 7.87
CA LYS A 186 6.12 -20.74 7.37
C LYS A 186 5.80 -20.00 6.07
N ILE A 187 6.23 -18.74 5.96
CA ILE A 187 6.05 -17.94 4.73
C ILE A 187 6.84 -18.55 3.57
N PHE A 188 8.08 -18.96 3.79
CA PHE A 188 8.88 -19.62 2.74
C PHE A 188 8.27 -20.94 2.28
N GLU A 189 7.83 -21.78 3.22
CA GLU A 189 7.16 -23.04 2.87
C GLU A 189 5.87 -22.80 2.06
N LEU A 190 5.10 -21.75 2.39
CA LEU A 190 3.96 -21.34 1.57
C LEU A 190 4.40 -20.90 0.17
N ALA A 191 5.48 -20.13 0.05
CA ALA A 191 5.98 -19.61 -1.22
C ALA A 191 6.40 -20.74 -2.18
N ARG A 192 6.90 -21.87 -1.66
CA ARG A 192 7.24 -23.06 -2.48
C ARG A 192 6.05 -23.64 -3.24
N SER A 193 4.84 -23.42 -2.74
CA SER A 193 3.58 -23.88 -3.36
C SER A 193 2.73 -22.74 -3.94
N ASN A 194 3.22 -21.50 -3.88
CA ASN A 194 2.54 -20.30 -4.37
C ASN A 194 3.56 -19.40 -5.08
N SER A 195 3.68 -19.60 -6.40
CA SER A 195 4.67 -18.89 -7.23
C SER A 195 4.53 -17.38 -7.16
N LEU A 196 3.31 -16.84 -7.06
CA LEU A 196 3.09 -15.40 -6.97
C LEU A 196 3.55 -14.84 -5.62
N LEU A 197 3.38 -15.58 -4.51
CA LEU A 197 3.96 -15.21 -3.23
C LEU A 197 5.48 -15.18 -3.32
N ALA A 198 6.09 -16.20 -3.93
CA ALA A 198 7.53 -16.30 -4.12
C ALA A 198 8.07 -15.13 -4.95
N THR A 199 7.45 -14.84 -6.10
CA THR A 199 7.80 -13.67 -6.93
C THR A 199 7.71 -12.37 -6.15
N GLY A 200 6.66 -12.18 -5.35
CA GLY A 200 6.53 -10.99 -4.50
C GLY A 200 7.67 -10.90 -3.48
N LEU A 201 8.02 -12.01 -2.83
CA LEU A 201 9.14 -12.05 -1.90
C LEU A 201 10.46 -11.70 -2.60
N GLU A 202 10.71 -12.25 -3.78
CA GLU A 202 11.93 -11.98 -4.57
C GLU A 202 12.07 -10.51 -4.94
N GLU A 203 10.98 -9.89 -5.42
CA GLU A 203 10.93 -8.46 -5.76
C GLU A 203 11.35 -7.57 -4.57
N GLY A 204 10.95 -7.94 -3.35
CA GLY A 204 11.29 -7.16 -2.15
C GLY A 204 12.63 -7.52 -1.51
N CYS A 205 13.09 -8.77 -1.62
CA CYS A 205 14.27 -9.25 -0.89
C CYS A 205 15.60 -8.85 -1.55
N GLY A 206 15.61 -8.46 -2.83
CA GLY A 206 16.84 -8.01 -3.52
C GLY A 206 17.58 -6.87 -2.80
N THR A 207 16.87 -6.04 -2.03
CA THR A 207 17.46 -4.95 -1.24
C THR A 207 17.79 -5.34 0.21
N MET A 208 17.09 -6.33 0.77
CA MET A 208 17.24 -6.74 2.17
C MET A 208 18.15 -7.96 2.37
N PHE A 209 18.47 -8.69 1.30
CA PHE A 209 19.28 -9.92 1.34
C PHE A 209 20.56 -9.80 2.19
N PRO A 210 21.36 -8.71 2.13
CA PRO A 210 22.55 -8.58 2.97
C PRO A 210 22.26 -8.64 4.48
N TYR A 211 21.09 -8.14 4.89
CA TYR A 211 20.67 -7.96 6.29
C TYR A 211 19.89 -9.16 6.86
N LEU A 212 19.66 -10.20 6.06
CA LEU A 212 18.98 -11.42 6.52
C LEU A 212 19.92 -12.29 7.37
N SER A 213 19.36 -13.01 8.35
CA SER A 213 20.08 -14.05 9.09
C SER A 213 20.54 -15.15 8.14
N GLN A 214 21.61 -15.89 8.51
CA GLN A 214 22.11 -16.96 7.67
C GLN A 214 21.06 -18.05 7.43
N VAL A 215 20.28 -18.39 8.45
CA VAL A 215 19.17 -19.36 8.35
C VAL A 215 18.15 -18.91 7.30
N THR A 216 17.77 -17.62 7.30
CA THR A 216 16.82 -17.07 6.34
C THR A 216 17.39 -17.03 4.91
N LYS A 217 18.69 -16.77 4.76
CA LYS A 217 19.39 -16.82 3.46
C LYS A 217 19.42 -18.24 2.90
N ASP A 218 19.67 -19.23 3.74
CA ASP A 218 19.72 -20.64 3.36
C ASP A 218 18.34 -21.17 2.92
N CYS A 219 17.25 -20.58 3.39
CA CYS A 219 15.89 -20.87 2.89
C CYS A 219 15.63 -20.27 1.50
N TYR A 220 16.37 -19.24 1.11
CA TYR A 220 16.19 -18.49 -0.14
C TYR A 220 17.02 -19.06 -1.30
N LEU A 221 18.21 -19.57 -1.00
CA LEU A 221 19.11 -20.15 -1.99
C LEU A 221 18.76 -21.64 -2.16
N PRO A 222 18.33 -22.08 -3.35
CA PRO A 222 18.12 -23.50 -3.58
C PRO A 222 19.45 -24.25 -3.40
N ARG A 223 19.39 -25.40 -2.71
CA ARG A 223 20.48 -26.38 -2.72
C ARG A 223 20.54 -27.09 -4.06
#